data_AF-A0A1I5ZGM9-F1
#
_entry.id   AF-A0A1I5ZGM9-F1
#
_cell.length_a   1.000
_cell.length_b   1.000
_cell.length_c   1.000
_cell.angle_alpha   90.00
_cell.angle_beta   90.00
_cell.angle_gamma   90.00
#
_symmetry.space_group_name_H-M   'P 1'
#
loop_
_entity.id
_entity.type
_entity.pdbx_description
1 polymer ?
#
loop_
_entity_poly.entity_id
_entity_poly.type
_entity_poly.pdbx_seq_one_letter_code
_entity_poly.pdbx_strand_id
1 'polypeptide(L)'
;MGRRRRYCGQSCRQRAYERRAAVQRSGLPEDAVVLSDAEMTMLQDRLFQLRCAAEDVVTAADDGAGAEELRRMASELARAAHDLEQFR
;
A
#
# COMPACT_ATOMS: atom_id res chain seq x y z
N MET A 1 -25.94 17.55 32.15
CA MET A 1 -25.29 16.48 31.35
C MET A 1 -23.85 16.90 31.06
N GLY A 2 -22.85 16.28 31.70
CA GLY A 2 -21.44 16.68 31.60
C GLY A 2 -20.70 16.03 30.42
N ARG A 3 -19.70 16.71 29.87
CA ARG A 3 -18.86 16.21 28.76
C ARG A 3 -18.11 14.94 29.19
N ARG A 4 -18.25 13.85 28.44
CA ARG A 4 -17.53 12.59 28.69
C ARG A 4 -16.01 12.80 28.69
N ARG A 5 -15.32 12.12 29.59
CA ARG A 5 -13.85 12.13 29.67
C ARG A 5 -13.27 11.62 28.35
N ARG A 6 -12.35 12.39 27.76
CA ARG A 6 -11.66 12.07 26.50
C ARG A 6 -10.68 10.88 26.62
N TYR A 7 -10.24 10.55 27.84
CA TYR A 7 -9.28 9.47 28.09
C TYR A 7 -9.68 8.65 29.32
N CYS A 8 -9.41 7.35 29.26
CA CYS A 8 -9.63 6.40 30.36
C CYS A 8 -8.82 6.72 31.63
N GLY A 9 -7.63 7.29 31.48
CA GLY A 9 -6.74 7.60 32.60
C GLY A 9 -5.46 8.33 32.15
N GLN A 10 -4.53 8.49 33.09
CA GLN A 10 -3.25 9.16 32.84
C GLN A 10 -2.38 8.40 31.83
N SER A 11 -2.29 7.07 31.94
CA SER A 11 -1.55 6.22 30.99
C SER A 11 -2.07 6.36 29.55
N CYS A 12 -3.40 6.34 29.38
CA CYS A 12 -4.06 6.54 28.08
C CYS A 12 -3.74 7.94 27.50
N ARG A 13 -3.69 8.97 28.35
CA ARG A 13 -3.32 10.34 27.95
C ARG A 13 -1.85 10.44 27.57
N GLN A 14 -0.97 9.77 28.32
CA GLN A 14 0.47 9.76 28.10
C GLN A 14 0.82 9.09 26.76
N ARG A 15 0.25 7.91 26.46
CA ARG A 15 0.42 7.24 25.16
C ARG A 15 -0.05 8.09 23.99
N ALA A 16 -1.18 8.80 24.15
CA ALA A 16 -1.69 9.71 23.14
C ALA A 16 -0.82 10.97 22.95
N TYR A 17 -0.09 11.39 23.98
CA TYR A 17 0.92 12.45 23.88
C TYR A 17 2.18 11.94 23.19
N GLU A 18 2.70 10.77 23.58
CA GLU A 18 3.89 10.16 23.00
C GLU A 18 3.75 9.88 21.50
N ARG A 19 2.58 9.37 21.05
CA ARG A 19 2.30 9.23 19.62
C ARG A 19 2.36 10.57 18.88
N ARG A 20 1.70 11.61 19.41
CA ARG A 20 1.69 12.95 18.79
C ARG A 20 3.07 13.60 18.79
N ALA A 21 3.81 13.44 19.88
CA ALA A 21 5.16 13.97 20.02
C ALA A 21 6.17 13.21 19.16
N ALA A 22 5.98 11.90 18.93
CA ALA A 22 6.80 11.13 17.99
C ALA A 22 6.63 11.64 16.54
N VAL A 23 5.40 11.94 16.12
CA VAL A 23 5.10 12.54 14.81
C VAL A 23 5.67 13.96 14.68
N GLN A 24 5.58 14.79 15.73
CA GLN A 24 6.16 16.15 15.69
C GLN A 24 7.70 16.16 15.69
N ARG A 25 8.34 15.19 16.37
CA ARG A 25 9.80 15.13 16.45
C ARG A 25 10.48 14.60 15.19
N SER A 26 9.77 13.84 14.34
CA SER A 26 10.33 13.35 13.09
C SER A 26 10.47 14.44 12.02
N GLY A 27 9.86 15.63 12.23
CA GLY A 27 9.88 16.73 11.25
C GLY A 27 9.16 16.40 9.94
N LEU A 28 8.35 15.33 9.94
CA LEU A 28 7.67 14.86 8.76
C LEU A 28 6.44 15.73 8.45
N PRO A 29 6.16 15.99 7.16
CA PRO A 29 4.91 16.61 6.71
C PRO A 29 3.66 15.88 7.24
N GLU A 30 2.53 16.59 7.34
CA GLU A 30 1.27 15.99 7.81
C GLU A 30 0.73 14.89 6.88
N ASP A 31 1.11 14.91 5.61
CA ASP A 31 0.76 13.93 4.58
C ASP A 31 1.85 12.88 4.35
N ALA A 32 2.89 12.86 5.18
CA ALA A 32 3.96 11.89 5.07
C ALA A 32 3.46 10.47 5.39
N VAL A 33 3.76 9.53 4.50
CA VAL A 33 3.58 8.09 4.73
C VAL A 33 4.90 7.52 5.21
N VAL A 34 4.89 6.84 6.36
CA VAL A 34 6.06 6.15 6.91
C VAL A 34 5.91 4.66 6.64
N LEU A 35 6.81 4.13 5.81
CA LEU A 35 6.93 2.70 5.54
C LEU A 35 8.18 2.16 6.24
N SER A 36 8.10 0.95 6.75
CA SER A 36 9.27 0.17 7.12
C SER A 36 10.05 -0.25 5.88
N ASP A 37 11.33 -0.59 6.06
CA ASP A 37 12.19 -1.12 4.99
C ASP A 37 11.59 -2.39 4.35
N ALA A 38 10.96 -3.24 5.17
CA ALA A 38 10.27 -4.44 4.72
C ALA A 38 9.03 -4.10 3.86
N GLU A 39 8.21 -3.14 4.28
CA GLU A 39 7.05 -2.68 3.48
C GLU A 39 7.49 -2.06 2.16
N MET A 40 8.58 -1.29 2.16
CA MET A 40 9.15 -0.70 0.94
C MET A 40 9.65 -1.77 -0.02
N THR A 41 10.39 -2.77 0.49
CA THR A 41 10.89 -3.89 -0.31
C THR A 41 9.74 -4.70 -0.91
N MET A 42 8.73 -5.02 -0.10
CA MET A 42 7.53 -5.73 -0.57
C MET A 42 6.79 -4.94 -1.67
N LEU A 43 6.68 -3.62 -1.54
CA LEU A 43 6.07 -2.78 -2.57
C LEU A 43 6.87 -2.81 -3.87
N GLN A 44 8.20 -2.68 -3.78
CA GLN A 44 9.09 -2.76 -4.95
C GLN A 44 8.98 -4.11 -5.66
N ASP A 45 8.98 -5.22 -4.91
CA ASP A 45 8.85 -6.57 -5.46
C ASP A 45 7.53 -6.76 -6.21
N ARG A 46 6.42 -6.28 -5.64
CA ARG A 46 5.11 -6.38 -6.30
C ARG A 46 5.00 -5.48 -7.53
N LEU A 47 5.59 -4.28 -7.50
CA LEU A 47 5.66 -3.42 -8.68
C LEU A 47 6.51 -4.04 -9.80
N PHE A 48 7.61 -4.70 -9.44
CA PHE A 48 8.43 -5.46 -10.38
C PHE A 48 7.62 -6.59 -11.04
N GLN A 49 6.91 -7.38 -10.24
CA GLN A 49 6.03 -8.45 -10.73
C GLN A 49 4.94 -7.92 -11.67
N LEU A 50 4.32 -6.79 -11.31
CA LEU A 50 3.27 -6.16 -12.12
C LEU A 50 3.80 -5.73 -13.49
N ARG A 51 4.99 -5.11 -13.52
CA ARG A 51 5.66 -4.73 -14.77
C ARG A 51 5.94 -5.97 -15.64
N CYS A 52 6.54 -7.02 -15.06
CA CYS A 52 6.84 -8.24 -15.81
C CYS A 52 5.57 -8.90 -16.36
N ALA A 53 4.50 -8.98 -15.58
CA ALA A 53 3.22 -9.49 -16.06
C ALA A 53 2.65 -8.65 -17.22
N ALA A 54 2.87 -7.33 -17.22
CA ALA A 54 2.50 -6.48 -18.35
C ALA A 54 3.37 -6.72 -19.59
N GLU A 55 4.68 -6.91 -19.41
CA GLU A 55 5.62 -7.28 -20.48
C GLU A 55 5.27 -8.65 -21.08
N ASP A 56 4.82 -9.61 -20.27
CA ASP A 56 4.36 -10.92 -20.71
C ASP A 56 3.11 -10.82 -21.59
N VAL A 57 2.16 -9.93 -21.25
CA VAL A 57 0.98 -9.67 -22.10
C VAL A 57 1.39 -9.12 -23.46
N VAL A 58 2.37 -8.20 -23.50
CA VAL A 58 2.88 -7.65 -24.76
C VAL A 58 3.55 -8.75 -25.58
N THR A 59 4.41 -9.55 -24.96
CA THR A 59 5.10 -10.68 -25.62
C THR A 59 4.09 -11.68 -26.19
N ALA A 60 3.07 -12.05 -25.41
CA ALA A 60 2.01 -12.94 -25.88
C ALA A 60 1.25 -12.34 -27.06
N ALA A 61 0.99 -11.04 -27.06
CA ALA A 61 0.34 -10.36 -28.18
C ALA A 61 1.20 -10.37 -29.45
N ASP A 62 2.51 -10.12 -29.30
CA ASP A 62 3.48 -10.17 -30.40
C ASP A 62 3.64 -11.59 -30.97
N ASP A 63 3.55 -12.61 -30.11
CA ASP A 63 3.56 -14.03 -30.49
C ASP A 63 2.23 -14.51 -31.10
N GLY A 64 1.21 -13.64 -31.20
CA GLY A 64 -0.08 -13.95 -31.81
C GLY A 64 -1.00 -14.78 -30.92
N ALA A 65 -0.87 -14.65 -29.59
CA ALA A 65 -1.75 -15.32 -28.64
C ALA A 65 -3.23 -14.99 -28.90
N GLY A 66 -4.09 -15.97 -28.61
CA GLY A 66 -5.52 -15.85 -28.83
C GLY A 66 -6.14 -14.76 -27.95
N ALA A 67 -7.23 -14.17 -28.42
CA ALA A 67 -7.93 -13.10 -27.68
C ALA A 67 -8.46 -13.56 -26.30
N GLU A 68 -8.75 -14.84 -26.11
CA GLU A 68 -9.12 -15.40 -24.81
C GLU A 68 -7.94 -15.42 -23.83
N GLU A 69 -6.77 -15.84 -24.30
CA GLU A 69 -5.55 -15.87 -23.49
C GLU A 69 -5.11 -14.47 -23.08
N LEU A 70 -5.09 -13.53 -24.04
CA LEU A 70 -4.77 -12.12 -23.75
C LEU A 70 -5.76 -11.51 -22.74
N ARG A 71 -7.07 -11.84 -22.84
CA ARG A 71 -8.07 -11.40 -21.86
C ARG A 71 -7.81 -11.98 -20.47
N ARG A 72 -7.41 -13.25 -20.39
CA ARG A 72 -7.06 -13.90 -19.12
C ARG A 72 -5.86 -13.21 -18.48
N MET A 73 -4.78 -13.02 -19.23
CA MET A 73 -3.56 -12.37 -18.74
C MET A 73 -3.82 -10.91 -18.31
N ALA A 74 -4.56 -10.14 -19.12
CA ALA A 74 -4.95 -8.78 -18.77
C ALA A 74 -5.83 -8.73 -17.50
N SER A 75 -6.70 -9.72 -17.29
CA SER A 75 -7.53 -9.81 -16.08
C SER A 75 -6.69 -10.16 -14.84
N GLU A 76 -5.69 -11.03 -14.98
CA GLU A 76 -4.73 -11.35 -13.92
C GLU A 76 -3.88 -10.12 -13.55
N LEU A 77 -3.39 -9.38 -14.55
CA LEU A 77 -2.66 -8.13 -14.36
C LEU A 77 -3.50 -7.07 -13.62
N ALA A 78 -4.77 -6.91 -14.01
CA ALA A 78 -5.69 -5.98 -13.35
C ALA A 78 -5.96 -6.36 -11.89
N ARG A 79 -6.08 -7.66 -11.59
CA ARG A 79 -6.22 -8.14 -10.20
C ARG A 79 -4.97 -7.84 -9.38
N ALA A 80 -3.78 -8.13 -9.92
CA ALA A 80 -2.52 -7.83 -9.25
C ALA A 80 -2.35 -6.33 -8.95
N ALA A 81 -2.78 -5.46 -9.88
CA ALA A 81 -2.79 -4.02 -9.67
C ALA A 81 -3.76 -3.63 -8.53
N HIS A 82 -4.97 -4.20 -8.51
CA HIS A 82 -5.94 -3.90 -7.46
C HIS A 82 -5.49 -4.37 -6.07
N ASP A 83 -4.83 -5.52 -5.99
CA ASP A 83 -4.25 -6.02 -4.73
C ASP A 83 -3.13 -5.10 -4.22
N LEU A 84 -2.44 -4.40 -5.12
CA LEU A 84 -1.41 -3.42 -4.78
C LEU A 84 -2.01 -2.10 -4.27
N GLU A 85 -3.18 -1.69 -4.77
CA GLU A 85 -3.92 -0.52 -4.26
C GLU A 85 -4.37 -0.69 -2.80
N GLN A 86 -4.63 -1.92 -2.37
CA GLN A 86 -5.04 -2.24 -1.00
C GLN A 86 -3.88 -2.17 0.01
N PHE A 87 -2.64 -1.91 -0.42
CA PHE A 87 -1.48 -1.75 0.45
C PHE A 87 -1.47 -0.41 1.23
N ARG A 88 -2.63 0.24 1.39
CA ARG A 88 -2.80 1.58 1.96
C ARG A 88 -3.38 1.57 3.38
#